data_AF-X0V5Z3-F1
#
_entry.id   AF-X0V5Z3-F1
#
_cell.length_a   1.000
_cell.length_b   1.000
_cell.length_c   1.000
_cell.angle_alpha   90.00
_cell.angle_beta   90.00
_cell.angle_gamma   90.00
#
_symmetry.space_group_name_H-M   'P 1'
#
loop_
_entity.id
_entity.type
_entity.pdbx_description
1 polymer ?
#
loop_
_entity_poly.entity_id
_entity_poly.type
_entity_poly.pdbx_seq_one_letter_code
_entity_poly.pdbx_strand_id
1 'polypeptide(L)'
;RSGFGEIGLDWDDWTQSLPYHWHWRNENLEVMDGRPTVAAWILTESSTTIKTYVRNPYFFMVDTAGNQLPYIDEVVSPIVSSEVYQMKIISGEADIAYTETEFANYPLYKENEASGGYRVVPIPGVLASQAHLAFNLNEPDLVLRKLYQDKRFRQGLSIAINREEINDVVYYGLGVPRYGTVLFKSTKNLVFKLYVNINNK
;
A
#
# COMPACT_ATOMS: atom_id res chain seq x y z
N ARG A 1 3.45 36.83 17.15
CA ARG A 1 2.94 35.62 17.83
C ARG A 1 1.48 35.48 17.43
N SER A 2 1.22 34.98 16.22
CA SER A 2 -0.11 34.58 15.78
C SER A 2 -0.27 33.12 16.17
N GLY A 3 -1.34 32.82 16.92
CA GLY A 3 -1.58 31.53 17.55
C GLY A 3 -1.69 30.40 16.53
N PHE A 4 -1.21 29.23 16.94
CA PHE A 4 -1.54 27.95 16.34
C PHE A 4 -2.92 27.58 16.83
N GLY A 5 -3.97 28.00 16.13
CA GLY A 5 -5.35 27.70 16.49
C GLY A 5 -6.09 27.06 15.31
N GLU A 6 -6.62 25.87 15.52
CA GLU A 6 -8.04 25.47 15.25
C GLU A 6 -8.35 23.97 15.39
N ILE A 7 -7.43 23.20 15.97
CA ILE A 7 -7.71 21.85 16.49
C ILE A 7 -7.11 21.78 17.88
N GLY A 8 -7.87 21.25 18.86
CA GLY A 8 -7.63 21.33 20.31
C GLY A 8 -6.37 20.64 20.84
N LEU A 9 -5.24 20.90 20.21
CA LEU A 9 -3.89 20.58 20.61
C LEU A 9 -3.11 21.89 20.61
N ASP A 10 -3.47 22.76 21.57
CA ASP A 10 -2.64 23.91 21.94
C ASP A 10 -1.35 23.36 22.54
N TRP A 11 -0.27 23.41 21.76
CA TRP A 11 1.06 23.08 22.27
C TRP A 11 1.69 24.33 22.87
N ASP A 12 1.93 24.31 24.17
CA ASP A 12 2.59 25.41 24.88
C ASP A 12 4.09 25.51 24.52
N ASP A 13 4.68 24.40 24.05
CA ASP A 13 6.09 24.29 23.66
C ASP A 13 6.27 23.29 22.50
N TRP A 14 7.16 23.60 21.56
CA TRP A 14 7.46 22.76 20.39
C TRP A 14 8.00 21.38 20.79
N THR A 15 8.63 21.26 21.97
CA THR A 15 9.11 19.96 22.46
C THR A 15 7.98 18.97 22.74
N GLN A 16 6.76 19.46 22.97
CA GLN A 16 5.57 18.63 23.20
C GLN A 16 5.10 17.92 21.92
N SER A 17 5.53 18.38 20.73
CA SER A 17 5.24 17.70 19.47
C SER A 17 6.21 16.55 19.17
N LEU A 18 7.38 16.48 19.83
CA LEU A 18 8.43 15.48 19.55
C LEU A 18 7.99 14.01 19.64
N PRO A 19 7.16 13.57 20.61
CA PRO A 19 6.65 12.20 20.64
C PRO A 19 5.82 11.83 19.40
N TYR A 20 5.26 12.82 18.71
CA TYR A 20 4.50 12.67 17.46
C TYR A 20 5.36 12.81 16.19
N HIS A 21 6.64 13.16 16.32
CA HIS A 21 7.60 13.28 15.22
C HIS A 21 8.59 12.12 15.13
N TRP A 22 8.43 11.08 15.97
CA TRP A 22 9.43 9.99 16.09
C TRP A 22 9.50 9.05 14.87
N HIS A 23 8.57 9.17 13.93
CA HIS A 23 8.51 8.32 12.75
C HIS A 23 8.47 9.16 11.47
N TRP A 24 9.51 9.01 10.64
CA TRP A 24 9.51 9.41 9.22
C TRP A 24 8.33 8.81 8.43
N ARG A 25 7.73 7.76 9.00
CA ARG A 25 6.56 7.03 8.58
C ARG A 25 5.39 7.41 9.50
N ASN A 26 4.97 8.66 9.48
CA ASN A 26 3.77 9.06 10.21
C ASN A 26 2.55 8.56 9.45
N GLU A 27 2.18 7.30 9.71
CA GLU A 27 0.99 6.62 9.19
C GLU A 27 -0.31 7.26 9.72
N ASN A 28 -0.21 8.12 10.73
CA ASN A 28 -1.31 8.89 11.28
C ASN A 28 -1.38 10.29 10.63
N LEU A 29 -1.71 10.32 9.34
CA LEU A 29 -1.91 11.57 8.60
C LEU A 29 -3.05 12.43 9.18
N GLU A 30 -3.95 11.83 9.96
CA GLU A 30 -5.09 12.50 10.60
C GLU A 30 -4.69 13.50 11.68
N VAL A 31 -3.44 13.44 12.17
CA VAL A 31 -2.96 14.31 13.24
C VAL A 31 -2.00 15.39 12.73
N MET A 32 -1.96 15.65 11.41
CA MET A 32 -0.99 16.56 10.79
C MET A 32 -1.48 17.97 10.55
N ASP A 33 -2.78 18.24 10.70
CA ASP A 33 -3.31 19.58 10.52
C ASP A 33 -2.64 20.55 11.53
N GLY A 34 -2.10 21.64 11.01
CA GLY A 34 -1.29 22.63 11.73
C GLY A 34 0.11 22.22 12.19
N ARG A 35 0.60 21.00 11.92
CA ARG A 35 1.90 20.53 12.44
C ARG A 35 3.07 20.76 11.47
N PRO A 36 4.23 21.27 11.95
CA PRO A 36 5.46 21.28 11.15
C PRO A 36 5.83 19.86 10.70
N THR A 37 6.17 19.70 9.43
CA THR A 37 6.56 18.40 8.86
C THR A 37 7.77 18.54 7.94
N VAL A 38 8.57 17.47 7.89
CA VAL A 38 9.68 17.31 6.92
C VAL A 38 9.23 16.49 5.70
N ALA A 39 7.96 16.12 5.60
CA ALA A 39 7.39 15.42 4.45
C ALA A 39 7.29 16.34 3.22
N ALA A 40 7.20 15.74 2.03
CA ALA A 40 7.09 16.46 0.76
C ALA A 40 5.77 17.21 0.59
N TRP A 41 4.68 16.70 1.18
CA TRP A 41 3.37 17.35 1.21
C TRP A 41 2.88 17.53 2.66
N ILE A 42 2.10 18.58 2.88
CA ILE A 42 1.49 19.00 4.15
C ILE A 42 -0.01 18.72 4.05
N LEU A 43 -0.60 18.08 5.06
CA LEU A 43 -2.05 17.91 5.13
C LEU A 43 -2.71 19.29 5.37
N THR A 44 -3.66 19.67 4.52
CA THR A 44 -4.42 20.92 4.65
C THR A 44 -5.91 20.70 4.91
N GLU A 45 -6.44 19.54 4.55
CA GLU A 45 -7.83 19.17 4.81
C GLU A 45 -7.91 17.69 5.15
N SER A 46 -8.64 17.36 6.21
CA SER A 46 -8.96 15.98 6.56
C SER A 46 -10.41 15.90 7.04
N SER A 47 -11.24 15.19 6.26
CA SER A 47 -12.61 14.89 6.61
C SER A 47 -12.88 13.38 6.55
N THR A 48 -14.13 12.98 6.72
CA THR A 48 -14.55 11.58 6.55
C THR A 48 -14.59 11.14 5.09
N THR A 49 -14.53 12.07 4.13
CA THR A 49 -14.70 11.80 2.70
C THR A 49 -13.50 12.19 1.85
N ILE A 50 -12.60 13.02 2.36
CA ILE A 50 -11.44 13.50 1.59
C ILE A 50 -10.27 13.85 2.51
N LYS A 51 -9.05 13.62 2.00
CA LYS A 51 -7.81 14.17 2.54
C LYS A 51 -7.07 14.93 1.44
N THR A 52 -6.72 16.18 1.71
CA THR A 52 -6.02 17.06 0.77
C THR A 52 -4.66 17.41 1.32
N TYR A 53 -3.64 17.33 0.47
CA TYR A 53 -2.26 17.66 0.81
C TYR A 53 -1.69 18.65 -0.20
N VAL A 54 -1.01 19.69 0.27
CA VAL A 54 -0.32 20.66 -0.59
C VAL A 54 1.19 20.51 -0.46
N ARG A 55 1.95 20.92 -1.47
CA ARG A 55 3.42 20.84 -1.44
C ARG A 55 3.98 21.57 -0.22
N ASN A 56 5.01 21.00 0.38
CA ASN A 56 5.74 21.65 1.46
C ASN A 56 6.76 22.64 0.87
N PRO A 57 6.58 23.97 1.02
CA PRO A 57 7.52 24.95 0.48
C PRO A 57 8.90 24.91 1.16
N TYR A 58 9.02 24.22 2.29
CA TYR A 58 10.26 24.02 3.03
C TYR A 58 10.84 22.61 2.86
N PHE A 59 10.34 21.81 1.91
CA PHE A 59 10.91 20.49 1.64
C PHE A 59 12.35 20.62 1.13
N PHE A 60 13.25 19.84 1.72
CA PHE A 60 14.69 20.05 1.61
C PHE A 60 15.34 19.31 0.42
N MET A 61 14.60 18.44 -0.27
CA MET A 61 15.15 17.70 -1.40
C MET A 61 15.02 18.51 -2.69
N VAL A 62 16.10 18.52 -3.47
CA VAL A 62 16.18 19.11 -4.80
C VAL A 62 16.62 18.06 -5.81
N ASP A 63 16.16 18.18 -7.04
CA ASP A 63 16.65 17.34 -8.14
C ASP A 63 18.05 17.77 -8.62
N THR A 64 18.59 17.08 -9.62
CA THR A 64 19.90 17.39 -10.20
C THR A 64 19.95 18.72 -10.97
N ALA A 65 18.79 19.27 -11.36
CA ALA A 65 18.67 20.55 -12.06
C ALA A 65 18.43 21.74 -11.10
N GLY A 66 18.28 21.47 -9.79
CA GLY A 66 18.02 22.48 -8.76
C GLY A 66 16.54 22.77 -8.52
N ASN A 67 15.61 21.98 -9.08
CA ASN A 67 14.19 22.12 -8.80
C ASN A 67 13.88 21.54 -7.42
N GLN A 68 13.20 22.33 -6.58
CA GLN A 68 12.72 21.88 -5.29
C GLN A 68 11.57 20.88 -5.45
N LEU A 69 11.68 19.73 -4.78
CA LEU A 69 10.64 18.71 -4.76
C LEU A 69 9.56 19.03 -3.72
N PRO A 70 8.37 18.41 -3.79
CA PRO A 70 7.86 17.57 -4.88
C PRO A 70 7.47 18.36 -6.14
N TYR A 71 7.36 17.69 -7.28
CA TYR A 71 6.86 18.30 -8.52
C TYR A 71 5.34 18.54 -8.52
N ILE A 72 4.59 17.68 -7.82
CA ILE A 72 3.13 17.75 -7.76
C ILE A 72 2.76 18.73 -6.64
N ASP A 73 1.96 19.75 -6.98
CA ASP A 73 1.57 20.80 -6.05
C ASP A 73 0.52 20.34 -5.03
N GLU A 74 -0.43 19.50 -5.45
CA GLU A 74 -1.55 19.07 -4.61
C GLU A 74 -1.83 17.57 -4.82
N VAL A 75 -2.12 16.88 -3.73
CA VAL A 75 -2.58 15.49 -3.73
C VAL A 75 -3.93 15.45 -3.05
N VAL A 76 -4.95 15.00 -3.79
CA VAL A 76 -6.30 14.80 -3.27
C VAL A 76 -6.58 13.31 -3.17
N SER A 77 -6.95 12.86 -1.98
CA SER A 77 -7.24 11.46 -1.68
C SER A 77 -8.69 11.32 -1.18
N PRO A 78 -9.65 11.02 -2.05
CA PRO A 78 -11.02 10.68 -1.65
C PRO A 78 -11.05 9.42 -0.79
N ILE A 79 -11.85 9.44 0.28
CA ILE A 79 -12.16 8.28 1.11
C ILE A 79 -13.47 7.70 0.60
N VAL A 80 -13.40 6.53 -0.04
CA VAL A 80 -14.51 5.86 -0.71
C VAL A 80 -14.52 4.37 -0.36
N SER A 81 -15.61 3.66 -0.68
CA SER A 81 -15.63 2.19 -0.53
C SER A 81 -14.65 1.52 -1.51
N SER A 82 -14.28 0.26 -1.25
CA SER A 82 -13.38 -0.48 -2.12
C SER A 82 -13.92 -0.54 -3.56
N GLU A 83 -15.20 -0.82 -3.73
CA GLU A 83 -15.84 -0.94 -5.05
C GLU A 83 -15.75 0.37 -5.84
N VAL A 84 -16.01 1.50 -5.17
CA VAL A 84 -15.89 2.83 -5.79
C VAL A 84 -14.42 3.13 -6.14
N TYR A 85 -13.47 2.76 -5.29
CA TYR A 85 -12.04 2.88 -5.57
C TYR A 85 -11.66 2.10 -6.85
N GLN A 86 -12.08 0.84 -6.98
CA GLN A 86 -11.80 0.04 -8.18
C GLN A 86 -12.44 0.63 -9.43
N MET A 87 -13.67 1.12 -9.34
CA MET A 87 -14.35 1.75 -10.47
C MET A 87 -13.65 3.02 -10.94
N LYS A 88 -13.14 3.85 -10.03
CA LYS A 88 -12.36 5.05 -10.37
C LYS A 88 -11.06 4.73 -11.09
N ILE A 89 -10.45 3.59 -10.79
CA ILE A 89 -9.30 3.10 -11.54
C ILE A 89 -9.71 2.73 -12.96
N ILE A 90 -10.75 1.90 -13.10
CA ILE A 90 -11.23 1.39 -14.39
C ILE A 90 -11.71 2.52 -15.30
N SER A 91 -12.36 3.54 -14.75
CA SER A 91 -12.82 4.73 -15.50
C SER A 91 -11.70 5.71 -15.84
N GLY A 92 -10.49 5.54 -15.29
CA GLY A 92 -9.39 6.49 -15.47
C GLY A 92 -9.54 7.79 -14.68
N GLU A 93 -10.35 7.80 -13.61
CA GLU A 93 -10.47 8.95 -12.71
C GLU A 93 -9.33 9.05 -11.71
N ALA A 94 -8.62 7.94 -11.44
CA ALA A 94 -7.48 7.92 -10.53
C ALA A 94 -6.16 8.15 -11.28
N ASP A 95 -5.43 9.22 -10.96
CA ASP A 95 -4.11 9.48 -11.53
C ASP A 95 -3.09 8.40 -11.13
N ILE A 96 -3.18 7.96 -9.87
CA ILE A 96 -2.36 6.92 -9.26
C ILE A 96 -3.21 6.01 -8.37
N ALA A 97 -3.09 4.70 -8.58
CA ALA A 97 -3.60 3.68 -7.67
C ALA A 97 -2.55 2.60 -7.40
N TYR A 98 -2.47 2.15 -6.14
CA TYR A 98 -1.44 1.20 -5.70
C TYR A 98 -1.78 0.44 -4.40
N THR A 99 -2.29 1.14 -3.38
CA THR A 99 -2.43 0.54 -2.04
C THR A 99 -3.60 -0.42 -1.95
N GLU A 100 -4.75 -0.05 -2.49
CA GLU A 100 -6.01 -0.79 -2.39
C GLU A 100 -6.38 -1.50 -3.70
N THR A 101 -5.44 -1.65 -4.63
CA THR A 101 -5.71 -2.35 -5.89
C THR A 101 -5.89 -3.84 -5.65
N GLU A 102 -6.92 -4.43 -6.25
CA GLU A 102 -7.21 -5.86 -6.09
C GLU A 102 -6.69 -6.67 -7.27
N PHE A 103 -5.92 -7.73 -6.98
CA PHE A 103 -5.38 -8.57 -8.05
C PHE A 103 -6.48 -9.28 -8.86
N ALA A 104 -7.62 -9.61 -8.25
CA ALA A 104 -8.77 -10.20 -8.93
C ALA A 104 -9.33 -9.29 -10.06
N ASN A 105 -9.11 -7.98 -9.96
CA ASN A 105 -9.51 -7.02 -10.98
C ASN A 105 -8.41 -6.76 -12.03
N TYR A 106 -7.26 -7.45 -11.94
CA TYR A 106 -6.15 -7.31 -12.89
C TYR A 106 -6.61 -7.40 -14.37
N PRO A 107 -7.39 -8.41 -14.78
CA PRO A 107 -7.84 -8.49 -16.17
C PRO A 107 -8.67 -7.27 -16.59
N LEU A 108 -9.55 -6.80 -15.69
CA LEU A 108 -10.43 -5.67 -15.94
C LEU A 108 -9.65 -4.35 -16.07
N TYR A 109 -8.63 -4.15 -15.22
CA TYR A 109 -7.76 -3.00 -15.38
C TYR A 109 -6.99 -3.05 -16.70
N LYS A 110 -6.48 -4.23 -17.09
CA LYS A 110 -5.76 -4.41 -18.37
C LYS A 110 -6.64 -4.16 -19.58
N GLU A 111 -7.89 -4.66 -19.55
CA GLU A 111 -8.86 -4.44 -20.63
C GLU A 111 -9.20 -2.95 -20.82
N ASN A 112 -9.21 -2.17 -19.73
CA ASN A 112 -9.58 -0.76 -19.74
C ASN A 112 -8.39 0.23 -19.80
N GLU A 113 -7.14 -0.24 -19.98
CA GLU A 113 -5.97 0.66 -20.10
C GLU A 113 -6.15 1.72 -21.19
N ALA A 114 -6.60 1.28 -22.38
CA ALA A 114 -6.75 2.16 -23.53
C ALA A 114 -7.93 3.14 -23.38
N SER A 115 -9.06 2.69 -22.85
CA SER A 115 -10.26 3.52 -22.64
C SER A 115 -10.10 4.48 -21.47
N GLY A 116 -9.52 4.03 -20.36
CA GLY A 116 -9.25 4.82 -19.16
C GLY A 116 -7.99 5.69 -19.25
N GLY A 117 -7.19 5.56 -20.32
CA GLY A 117 -6.01 6.41 -20.53
C GLY A 117 -4.87 6.16 -19.54
N TYR A 118 -4.75 4.95 -19.02
CA TYR A 118 -3.74 4.57 -18.03
C TYR A 118 -2.94 3.34 -18.46
N ARG A 119 -1.84 3.06 -17.74
CA ARG A 119 -1.15 1.77 -17.81
C ARG A 119 -1.16 1.06 -16.48
N VAL A 120 -1.38 -0.24 -16.51
CA VAL A 120 -1.16 -1.19 -15.42
C VAL A 120 0.30 -1.63 -15.45
N VAL A 121 1.04 -1.23 -14.42
CA VAL A 121 2.43 -1.63 -14.23
C VAL A 121 2.48 -2.75 -13.19
N PRO A 122 2.96 -3.94 -13.59
CA PRO A 122 3.18 -5.03 -12.66
C PRO A 122 4.42 -4.76 -11.79
N ILE A 123 4.26 -4.64 -10.47
CA ILE A 123 5.39 -4.43 -9.56
C ILE A 123 5.79 -5.74 -8.88
N PRO A 124 7.09 -6.12 -8.94
CA PRO A 124 7.64 -7.25 -8.20
C PRO A 124 7.31 -7.16 -6.70
N GLY A 125 6.65 -8.18 -6.17
CA GLY A 125 6.33 -8.29 -4.76
C GLY A 125 7.59 -8.45 -3.92
N VAL A 126 7.53 -7.88 -2.72
CA VAL A 126 8.58 -7.99 -1.70
C VAL A 126 8.40 -9.21 -0.78
N LEU A 127 7.24 -9.86 -0.86
CA LEU A 127 6.90 -11.04 -0.07
C LEU A 127 7.17 -12.31 -0.87
N ALA A 128 7.78 -13.29 -0.22
CA ALA A 128 8.09 -14.56 -0.86
C ALA A 128 6.89 -15.46 -1.10
N SER A 129 5.81 -15.24 -0.38
CA SER A 129 4.55 -15.92 -0.62
C SER A 129 3.41 -15.01 -0.14
N GLN A 130 2.34 -15.00 -0.91
CA GLN A 130 1.17 -14.15 -0.67
C GLN A 130 0.20 -14.77 0.33
N ALA A 131 0.10 -16.09 0.33
CA ALA A 131 -0.77 -16.84 1.19
C ALA A 131 0.05 -17.89 1.93
N HIS A 132 -0.01 -17.85 3.26
CA HIS A 132 0.65 -18.83 4.12
C HIS A 132 -0.37 -19.51 5.02
N LEU A 133 -0.26 -20.83 5.14
CA LEU A 133 -0.98 -21.59 6.15
C LEU A 133 -0.08 -21.70 7.39
N ALA A 134 -0.54 -21.15 8.50
CA ALA A 134 0.08 -21.27 9.80
C ALA A 134 -0.85 -22.06 10.73
N PHE A 135 -0.27 -22.92 11.56
CA PHE A 135 -1.02 -23.72 12.53
C PHE A 135 -0.81 -23.16 13.93
N ASN A 136 -1.89 -23.14 14.72
CA ASN A 136 -1.79 -22.82 16.14
C ASN A 136 -1.11 -23.97 16.88
N LEU A 137 0.20 -23.84 17.14
CA LEU A 137 0.95 -24.86 17.85
C LEU A 137 0.58 -24.98 19.34
N ASN A 138 -0.25 -24.07 19.85
CA ASN A 138 -0.74 -24.02 21.23
C ASN A 138 -2.25 -24.27 21.33
N GLU A 139 -2.84 -24.98 20.37
CA GLU A 139 -4.28 -25.26 20.30
C GLU A 139 -4.84 -25.85 21.61
N PRO A 140 -5.92 -25.30 22.22
CA PRO A 140 -6.49 -25.84 23.46
C PRO A 140 -6.90 -27.31 23.37
N ASP A 141 -7.41 -27.76 22.23
CA ASP A 141 -7.68 -29.18 21.97
C ASP A 141 -6.35 -29.94 21.84
N LEU A 142 -6.11 -30.87 22.77
CA LEU A 142 -4.87 -31.63 22.84
C LEU A 142 -4.66 -32.57 21.64
N VAL A 143 -5.73 -33.04 21.00
CA VAL A 143 -5.65 -33.89 19.80
C VAL A 143 -5.16 -33.06 18.62
N LEU A 144 -5.78 -31.89 18.39
CA LEU A 144 -5.39 -30.98 17.32
C LEU A 144 -3.99 -30.40 17.57
N ARG A 145 -3.66 -30.04 18.81
CA ARG A 145 -2.32 -29.58 19.19
C ARG A 145 -1.26 -30.60 18.79
N LYS A 146 -1.46 -31.87 19.15
CA LYS A 146 -0.54 -32.95 18.80
C LYS A 146 -0.37 -33.10 17.28
N LEU A 147 -1.47 -33.00 16.53
CA LEU A 147 -1.46 -33.05 15.06
C LEU A 147 -0.69 -31.87 14.45
N TYR A 148 -1.00 -30.65 14.87
CA TYR A 148 -0.39 -29.43 14.35
C TYR A 148 1.10 -29.31 14.70
N GLN A 149 1.51 -29.82 15.86
CA GLN A 149 2.92 -29.89 16.26
C GLN A 149 3.71 -30.95 15.48
N ASP A 150 3.06 -31.98 14.93
CA ASP A 150 3.73 -32.97 14.07
C ASP A 150 4.23 -32.33 12.75
N LYS A 151 5.55 -32.33 12.56
CA LYS A 151 6.17 -31.81 11.33
C LYS A 151 5.71 -32.57 10.09
N ARG A 152 5.47 -33.88 10.18
CA ARG A 152 5.06 -34.72 9.05
C ARG A 152 3.69 -34.32 8.53
N PHE A 153 2.78 -33.96 9.43
CA PHE A 153 1.47 -33.42 9.06
C PHE A 153 1.62 -32.13 8.22
N ARG A 154 2.41 -31.17 8.72
CA ARG A 154 2.63 -29.90 8.00
C ARG A 154 3.34 -30.10 6.66
N GLN A 155 4.29 -31.04 6.58
CA GLN A 155 4.96 -31.40 5.33
C GLN A 155 3.99 -32.06 4.32
N GLY A 156 3.20 -33.03 4.78
CA GLY A 156 2.21 -33.72 3.96
C GLY A 156 1.17 -32.76 3.38
N LEU A 157 0.64 -31.86 4.22
CA LEU A 157 -0.28 -30.83 3.74
C LEU A 157 0.40 -29.89 2.73
N SER A 158 1.64 -29.49 2.97
CA SER A 158 2.36 -28.63 2.02
C SER A 158 2.51 -29.29 0.65
N ILE A 159 2.73 -30.60 0.59
CA ILE A 159 2.81 -31.36 -0.68
C ILE A 159 1.44 -31.48 -1.34
N ALA A 160 0.37 -31.62 -0.55
CA ALA A 160 -0.99 -31.76 -1.05
C ALA A 160 -1.56 -30.48 -1.70
N ILE A 161 -0.94 -29.30 -1.47
CA ILE A 161 -1.37 -28.04 -2.07
C ILE A 161 -0.88 -27.96 -3.52
N ASN A 162 -1.83 -27.96 -4.47
CA ASN A 162 -1.57 -27.73 -5.89
C ASN A 162 -1.32 -26.24 -6.17
N ARG A 163 -0.05 -25.81 -6.08
CA ARG A 163 0.34 -24.40 -6.25
C ARG A 163 0.28 -23.94 -7.71
N GLU A 164 0.43 -24.86 -8.66
CA GLU A 164 0.29 -24.56 -10.09
C GLU A 164 -1.15 -24.15 -10.40
N GLU A 165 -2.12 -24.96 -9.97
CA GLU A 165 -3.55 -24.66 -10.15
C GLU A 165 -3.97 -23.36 -9.46
N ILE A 166 -3.46 -23.10 -8.24
CA ILE A 166 -3.67 -21.81 -7.57
C ILE A 166 -3.11 -20.65 -8.41
N ASN A 167 -1.93 -20.82 -9.00
CA ASN A 167 -1.32 -19.80 -9.84
C ASN A 167 -2.17 -19.52 -11.08
N ASP A 168 -2.65 -20.56 -11.74
CA ASP A 168 -3.42 -20.45 -12.98
C ASP A 168 -4.80 -19.81 -12.72
N VAL A 169 -5.50 -20.23 -11.66
CA VAL A 169 -6.87 -19.81 -11.38
C VAL A 169 -6.94 -18.47 -10.67
N VAL A 170 -6.12 -18.26 -9.63
CA VAL A 170 -6.21 -17.07 -8.77
C VAL A 170 -5.26 -15.96 -9.24
N TYR A 171 -4.09 -16.35 -9.76
CA TYR A 171 -3.04 -15.40 -10.13
C TYR A 171 -2.87 -15.24 -11.65
N TYR A 172 -3.76 -15.80 -12.46
CA TYR A 172 -3.73 -15.74 -13.93
C TYR A 172 -2.39 -16.19 -14.54
N GLY A 173 -1.70 -17.13 -13.89
CA GLY A 173 -0.39 -17.61 -14.28
C GLY A 173 0.77 -16.62 -14.05
N LEU A 174 0.51 -15.45 -13.47
CA LEU A 174 1.49 -14.38 -13.28
C LEU A 174 2.36 -14.55 -12.03
N GLY A 175 2.04 -15.51 -11.16
CA GLY A 175 2.81 -15.84 -9.98
C GLY A 175 3.89 -16.90 -10.24
N VAL A 176 4.67 -17.18 -9.20
CA VAL A 176 5.68 -18.24 -9.18
C VAL A 176 5.34 -19.22 -8.05
N PRO A 177 4.90 -20.44 -8.37
CA PRO A 177 4.66 -21.51 -7.39
C PRO A 177 5.91 -21.77 -6.55
N ARG A 178 5.78 -21.61 -5.22
CA ARG A 178 6.90 -21.80 -4.28
C ARG A 178 6.48 -22.06 -2.85
N TYR A 179 7.46 -22.41 -2.03
CA TYR A 179 7.34 -22.52 -0.57
C TYR A 179 7.71 -21.20 0.11
N GLY A 180 7.06 -20.90 1.24
CA GLY A 180 7.34 -19.72 2.07
C GLY A 180 8.77 -19.76 2.64
N THR A 181 9.68 -19.09 1.95
CA THR A 181 11.12 -19.03 2.25
C THR A 181 11.61 -17.62 1.89
N VAL A 182 12.88 -17.27 2.09
CA VAL A 182 13.38 -15.94 1.70
C VAL A 182 13.44 -15.75 0.18
N LEU A 183 13.26 -14.52 -0.29
CA LEU A 183 13.49 -14.15 -1.69
C LEU A 183 14.99 -13.94 -1.93
N PHE A 184 15.66 -14.85 -2.63
CA PHE A 184 17.08 -14.70 -3.00
C PHE A 184 17.31 -13.72 -4.17
N LYS A 185 16.26 -13.39 -4.92
CA LYS A 185 16.28 -12.41 -6.02
C LYS A 185 14.87 -11.85 -6.18
N SER A 186 14.75 -10.55 -6.47
CA SER A 186 13.49 -9.96 -6.95
C SER A 186 13.14 -10.68 -8.26
N THR A 187 12.25 -11.66 -8.17
CA THR A 187 11.83 -12.47 -9.33
C THR A 187 10.99 -11.59 -10.23
N LYS A 188 11.39 -11.49 -11.50
CA LYS A 188 10.76 -10.66 -12.55
C LYS A 188 9.25 -10.94 -12.75
N ASN A 189 8.75 -12.05 -12.23
CA ASN A 189 7.39 -12.55 -12.45
C ASN A 189 6.60 -12.61 -11.14
N LEU A 190 6.82 -11.67 -10.21
CA LEU A 190 6.09 -11.66 -8.95
C LEU A 190 5.19 -10.42 -8.92
N VAL A 191 4.12 -10.39 -9.70
CA VAL A 191 3.27 -9.20 -9.77
C VAL A 191 2.28 -9.21 -8.63
N PHE A 192 2.43 -8.34 -7.64
CA PHE A 192 1.45 -8.26 -6.55
C PHE A 192 1.02 -6.85 -6.19
N LYS A 193 1.58 -5.85 -6.85
CA LYS A 193 1.07 -4.49 -6.75
C LYS A 193 0.85 -3.96 -8.14
N LEU A 194 -0.38 -3.55 -8.36
CA LEU A 194 -0.82 -2.94 -9.59
C LEU A 194 -0.57 -1.45 -9.44
N TYR A 195 0.19 -0.88 -10.35
CA TYR A 195 0.34 0.57 -10.39
C TYR A 195 -0.36 1.08 -11.63
N VAL A 196 -1.35 1.93 -11.43
CA VAL A 196 -2.06 2.59 -12.51
C VAL A 196 -1.51 3.99 -12.63
N ASN A 197 -0.97 4.33 -13.80
CA ASN A 197 -0.43 5.67 -14.08
C ASN A 197 -1.06 6.20 -15.36
N ILE A 198 -1.77 7.30 -15.20
CA ILE A 198 -2.20 8.18 -16.27
C ILE A 198 -1.08 9.18 -16.43
N ASN A 199 -0.20 9.00 -17.42
CA ASN A 199 0.53 10.10 -18.04
C ASN A 199 1.22 9.61 -19.32
N ASN A 200 0.58 10.00 -20.42
CA ASN A 200 1.22 10.34 -21.68
C ASN A 200 0.60 11.66 -22.22
N LYS A 201 0.39 12.64 -21.32
CA LYS A 201 0.18 14.05 -21.67
C LYS A 201 1.26 14.89 -21.01
#